data_AF-X0S013-F1
#
_entry.id   AF-X0S013-F1
#
_cell.length_a   1.000
_cell.length_b   1.000
_cell.length_c   1.000
_cell.angle_alpha   90.00
_cell.angle_beta   90.00
_cell.angle_gamma   90.00
#
_symmetry.space_group_name_H-M   'P 1'
#
loop_
_entity.id
_entity.type
_entity.pdbx_description
1 polymer ?
#
loop_
_entity_poly.entity_id
_entity_poly.type
_entity_poly.pdbx_seq_one_letter_code
_entity_poly.pdbx_strand_id
1 'polypeptide(L)' 'MGNAAALLAVKASCREVYSPLGSQFAIKTLDKYHIKYHLTETVPCIQKANGEDMCPMEKLSMNREPEEFYELI' A
#
# COMPACT_ATOMS: atom_id res chain seq x y z
N MET A 1 4.90 -0.52 4.54
CA MET A 1 3.93 0.13 3.66
C MET A 1 3.17 -0.89 2.84
N GLY A 2 1.88 -1.04 3.11
CA GLY A 2 0.98 -1.87 2.31
C GLY A 2 0.24 -1.09 1.23
N ASN A 3 -0.49 -1.80 0.37
CA ASN A 3 -1.28 -1.19 -0.71
C ASN A 3 -2.38 -0.27 -0.19
N ALA A 4 -3.02 -0.62 0.94
CA ALA A 4 -3.95 0.26 1.62
C ALA A 4 -3.33 1.63 1.94
N ALA A 5 -2.13 1.63 2.53
CA ALA A 5 -1.41 2.85 2.85
C ALA A 5 -0.96 3.60 1.59
N ALA A 6 -0.62 2.89 0.51
CA ALA A 6 -0.30 3.49 -0.79
C ALA A 6 -1.48 4.25 -1.38
N LEU A 7 -2.67 3.66 -1.39
CA LEU A 7 -3.89 4.33 -1.87
C LEU A 7 -4.20 5.59 -1.04
N LEU A 8 -4.04 5.54 0.28
CA LEU A 8 -4.21 6.71 1.14
C LEU A 8 -3.16 7.79 0.89
N ALA A 9 -1.91 7.42 0.62
CA ALA A 9 -0.86 8.37 0.25
C ALA A 9 -1.21 9.08 -1.07
N VAL A 10 -1.79 8.37 -2.05
CA VAL A 10 -2.29 8.97 -3.29
C VAL A 10 -3.43 9.95 -3.01
N LYS A 11 -4.42 9.54 -2.22
CA LYS A 11 -5.55 10.40 -1.84
C LYS A 11 -5.09 11.65 -1.10
N ALA A 12 -4.10 11.52 -0.23
CA ALA A 12 -3.48 12.63 0.50
C ALA A 12 -2.56 13.50 -0.37
N SER A 13 -2.42 13.22 -1.68
CA SER A 13 -1.54 13.94 -2.60
C SER A 13 -0.08 13.95 -2.16
N CYS A 14 0.38 12.88 -1.51
CA CYS A 14 1.78 12.71 -1.15
C CYS A 14 2.64 12.63 -2.42
N ARG A 15 3.83 13.23 -2.38
CA ARG A 15 4.81 13.15 -3.47
C ARG A 15 5.82 12.02 -3.29
N GLU A 16 6.06 11.65 -2.04
CA GLU A 16 7.08 10.68 -1.68
C GLU A 16 6.73 9.98 -0.35
N VAL A 17 7.13 8.72 -0.22
CA VAL A 17 6.92 7.89 0.98
C VAL A 17 8.18 7.13 1.37
N TYR A 18 8.38 6.94 2.67
CA TYR A 18 9.52 6.24 3.24
C TYR A 18 9.02 5.14 4.17
N SER A 19 9.47 3.90 3.97
CA SER A 19 9.10 2.79 4.84
C SER A 19 10.19 1.72 4.82
N PRO A 20 10.56 1.13 5.97
CA PRO A 20 11.55 0.04 5.97
C PRO A 20 11.05 -1.22 5.25
N LEU A 21 9.73 -1.39 5.12
CA LEU A 21 9.10 -2.55 4.48
C LEU A 21 8.05 -2.08 3.48
N GLY A 22 7.93 -2.70 2.31
CA GLY A 22 6.86 -2.44 1.34
C GLY A 22 6.31 -3.72 0.72
N SER A 23 5.08 -3.70 0.20
CA SER A 23 4.56 -4.82 -0.59
C SER A 23 4.66 -4.59 -2.09
N GLN A 24 4.69 -5.68 -2.86
CA GLN A 24 4.60 -5.62 -4.33
C GLN A 24 3.30 -4.94 -4.80
N PHE A 25 2.22 -5.09 -4.05
CA PHE A 25 0.96 -4.38 -4.33
C PHE A 25 1.11 -2.87 -4.11
N ALA A 26 1.75 -2.45 -3.02
CA ALA A 26 2.03 -1.04 -2.75
C ALA A 26 2.89 -0.42 -3.87
N ILE A 27 3.95 -1.10 -4.30
CA ILE A 27 4.83 -0.61 -5.38
C ILE A 27 4.04 -0.36 -6.66
N LYS A 28 3.20 -1.31 -7.08
CA LYS A 28 2.35 -1.15 -8.28
C LYS A 28 1.47 0.09 -8.21
N THR A 29 0.88 0.36 -7.04
CA THR A 29 0.06 1.57 -6.83
C THR A 29 0.92 2.83 -6.85
N LEU A 30 2.05 2.84 -6.13
CA LEU A 30 2.93 4.01 -6.08
C LEU A 30 3.50 4.35 -7.46
N ASP A 31 3.90 3.34 -8.25
CA ASP A 31 4.33 3.50 -9.64
C ASP A 31 3.21 4.04 -10.53
N LYS A 32 2.00 3.44 -10.46
CA LYS A 32 0.82 3.87 -11.23
C LYS A 32 0.50 5.34 -11.01
N TYR A 33 0.62 5.82 -9.77
CA TYR A 33 0.30 7.19 -9.38
C TYR A 33 1.52 8.12 -9.26
N HIS A 34 2.69 7.66 -9.72
CA HIS A 34 3.93 8.45 -9.74
C HIS A 34 4.36 9.01 -8.37
N ILE A 35 4.13 8.25 -7.30
CA ILE A 35 4.64 8.57 -5.97
C ILE A 35 6.03 7.96 -5.82
N LYS A 36 7.02 8.79 -5.49
CA LYS A 36 8.37 8.31 -5.17
C LYS A 36 8.33 7.47 -3.89
N TYR A 37 9.09 6.38 -3.84
CA TYR A 37 9.14 5.55 -2.65
C TYR A 37 10.55 5.12 -2.32
N HIS A 38 10.80 5.03 -1.02
CA HIS A 38 12.05 4.52 -0.45
C HIS A 38 11.71 3.35 0.45
N LEU A 39 11.99 2.16 -0.04
CA LEU A 39 11.69 0.90 0.62
C LEU A 39 12.98 0.12 0.83
N THR A 40 13.28 -0.25 2.08
CA THR A 40 14.47 -1.06 2.39
C THR A 40 14.24 -2.53 2.04
N GLU A 41 13.07 -3.07 2.36
CA GLU A 41 12.68 -4.44 2.08
C GLU A 41 11.35 -4.47 1.31
N THR A 42 11.21 -5.42 0.39
CA THR A 42 9.97 -5.64 -0.36
C THR A 42 9.50 -7.08 -0.24
N VAL A 43 8.23 -7.26 0.14
CA VAL A 43 7.58 -8.57 0.29
C VAL A 43 6.41 -8.73 -0.69
N PRO A 44 5.97 -9.97 -1.02
CA PRO A 44 4.83 -10.17 -1.92
C PRO A 44 3.54 -9.49 -1.44
N CYS A 45 3.25 -9.55 -0.13
CA CYS A 45 2.12 -8.89 0.51
C CYS A 45 2.41 -8.60 1.97
N ILE A 46 1.75 -7.57 2.54
CA ILE A 46 1.80 -7.34 3.98
C ILE A 46 0.96 -8.41 4.69
N GLN A 47 1.58 -9.09 5.66
CA GLN A 47 0.95 -10.11 6.48
C GLN A 47 0.42 -9.52 7.80
N LYS A 48 -0.44 -10.28 8.48
CA LYS A 48 -0.84 -10.04 9.87
C LYS A 48 0.38 -10.16 10.80
N ALA A 49 0.27 -9.64 12.02
CA ALA A 49 1.34 -9.69 13.02
C ALA A 49 1.78 -11.13 13.39
N ASN A 50 0.88 -12.11 13.26
CA ASN A 50 1.18 -13.53 13.48
C ASN A 50 1.81 -14.22 12.25
N GLY A 51 1.97 -13.54 11.11
CA GLY A 51 2.61 -14.07 9.90
C GLY A 51 1.78 -15.10 9.11
N GLU A 52 0.62 -15.51 9.61
CA GLU A 52 -0.14 -16.63 9.04
C GLU A 52 -0.93 -16.26 7.79
N ASP A 53 -1.29 -14.98 7.61
CA ASP A 53 -2.23 -14.52 6.59
C ASP A 53 -1.92 -13.11 6.10
N MET A 54 -2.48 -12.76 4.95
CA MET A 54 -2.51 -11.37 4.47
C MET A 54 -3.24 -10.44 5.46
N CYS A 55 -2.69 -9.25 5.66
CA CYS A 55 -3.30 -8.18 6.44
C CYS A 55 -4.70 -7.85 5.87
N PRO A 56 -5.75 -7.72 6.71
CA PRO A 56 -7.10 -7.38 6.25
C PRO A 56 -7.16 -6.10 5.42
N MET A 57 -6.40 -5.07 5.78
CA MET A 57 -6.33 -3.81 5.03
C MET A 57 -5.69 -4.00 3.66
N GLU A 58 -4.62 -4.81 3.58
CA GLU A 58 -3.98 -5.15 2.31
C GLU A 58 -4.97 -5.83 1.38
N LYS A 59 -5.69 -6.84 1.89
CA LYS A 59 -6.71 -7.57 1.15
C LYS A 59 -7.87 -6.67 0.72
N LEU A 60 -8.35 -5.80 1.61
CA LEU A 60 -9.44 -4.88 1.33
C LEU A 60 -9.07 -3.91 0.20
N SER A 61 -7.81 -3.47 0.14
CA SER A 61 -7.32 -2.50 -0.85
C SER A 61 -7.10 -3.06 -2.26
N MET A 62 -7.15 -4.39 -2.45
CA MET A 62 -6.83 -5.01 -3.74
C MET A 62 -7.83 -4.61 -4.82
N ASN A 63 -7.31 -4.27 -6.00
CA ASN A 63 -8.10 -3.89 -7.19
C ASN A 63 -9.04 -2.70 -6.97
N ARG A 64 -8.67 -1.75 -6.11
CA ARG A 64 -9.44 -0.52 -5.84
C ARG A 64 -8.66 0.72 -6.23
N GLU A 65 -9.40 1.73 -6.63
CA GLU A 65 -8.84 3.07 -6.81
C GLU A 65 -8.81 3.83 -5.46
N PRO A 66 -8.00 4.90 -5.33
CA PRO A 66 -7.83 5.63 -4.07
C PRO A 66 -9.13 6.15 -3.45
N GLU A 67 -10.03 6.71 -4.25
CA GLU A 67 -11.32 7.23 -3.77
C GLU A 67 -12.22 6.10 -3.26
N GLU A 68 -12.37 5.05 -4.08
CA GLU A 68 -13.18 3.88 -3.74
C GLU A 68 -12.71 3.21 -2.46
N PHE A 69 -11.39 3.15 -2.23
CA PHE A 69 -10.83 2.59 -1.01
C PHE A 69 -11.09 3.49 0.21
N TYR A 70 -10.99 4.81 0.04
CA TYR A 70 -11.19 5.78 1.11
C TYR A 70 -12.63 5.77 1.64
N GLU A 71 -13.62 5.57 0.78
CA GLU A 71 -15.03 5.49 1.18
C GLU A 71 -15.39 4.26 2.03
N LEU A 72 -14.51 3.27 2.13
CA LEU A 72 -14.77 2.00 2.83
C LEU A 72 -14.20 1.93 4.24
N ILE A 73 -13.41 2.94 4.65
CA ILE A 73 -12.67 2.95 5.91
C ILE A 73 -13.07 4.15 6.78
#